data_AF-A0A1Q7STS9-F1
#
_entry.id   AF-A0A1Q7STS9-F1
#
_cell.length_a   1.000
_cell.length_b   1.000
_cell.length_c   1.000
_cell.angle_alpha   90.00
_cell.angle_beta   90.00
_cell.angle_gamma   90.00
#
_symmetry.space_group_name_H-M   'P 1'
#
loop_
_entity.id
_entity.type
_entity.pdbx_description
1 polymer ?
#
loop_
_entity_poly.entity_id
_entity_poly.type
_entity_poly.pdbx_seq_one_letter_code
_entity_poly.pdbx_strand_id
1 'polypeptide(L)'
;MVKLNRRAAVALVALLMAAPVLTIGVVGQAQEGERVTGIAAPTMPLPNEAVSQDVTKFSFIAYGDTRGRRDGVAIQYEHSLIVDSMLAEIKSLRNTDYAVRFILQSGDAVAHGQNPKEWNTSFVPLINRLTTEGGVPYFLAPGNHDVSPATTVDAPERHAPLKNYFDAVSALIPPDGSPHRLSGYPTYSFAYGNTFVLAPDPERMLQPHDFARLAMDVVER
;
A
#
# COMPACT_ATOMS: atom_id res chain seq x y z
N MET A 1 14.65 -94.00 36.95
CA MET A 1 14.92 -93.75 38.39
C MET A 1 15.15 -92.25 38.59
N VAL A 2 14.45 -91.67 39.58
CA VAL A 2 14.73 -90.40 40.29
C VAL A 2 14.29 -89.05 39.67
N LYS A 3 13.10 -88.64 40.14
CA LYS A 3 12.68 -87.35 40.75
C LYS A 3 12.75 -86.02 39.97
N LEU A 4 11.54 -85.54 39.69
CA LEU A 4 11.12 -84.15 39.54
C LEU A 4 11.50 -83.31 40.77
N ASN A 5 12.01 -82.09 40.59
CA ASN A 5 12.03 -81.07 41.64
C ASN A 5 11.71 -79.67 41.08
N ARG A 6 10.61 -79.11 41.57
CA ARG A 6 10.14 -77.74 41.40
C ARG A 6 11.04 -76.78 42.18
N ARG A 7 11.55 -75.70 41.55
CA ARG A 7 11.83 -74.42 42.22
C ARG A 7 11.71 -73.24 41.25
N ALA A 8 10.85 -72.29 41.65
CA ALA A 8 10.86 -70.83 41.45
C ALA A 8 11.26 -70.28 40.06
N ALA A 9 10.33 -69.77 39.25
CA ALA A 9 9.69 -68.45 39.34
C ALA A 9 10.59 -67.28 38.90
N VAL A 10 9.99 -66.43 38.07
CA VAL A 10 10.37 -65.06 37.68
C VAL A 10 11.32 -64.93 36.48
N ALA A 11 10.77 -64.59 35.32
CA ALA A 11 10.98 -63.26 34.71
C ALA A 11 10.14 -63.11 33.45
N LEU A 12 9.31 -62.08 33.49
CA LEU A 12 8.35 -61.60 32.51
C LEU A 12 9.06 -60.65 31.51
N VAL A 13 8.44 -60.49 30.34
CA VAL A 13 8.21 -59.21 29.63
C VAL A 13 8.71 -59.16 28.18
N ALA A 14 7.69 -59.19 27.31
CA ALA A 14 7.45 -58.41 26.10
C ALA A 14 8.37 -58.52 24.89
N LEU A 15 7.83 -59.25 23.93
CA LEU A 15 8.01 -59.16 22.48
C LEU A 15 7.77 -57.70 22.00
N LEU A 16 8.81 -57.00 21.55
CA LEU A 16 8.67 -55.72 20.84
C LEU A 16 8.45 -56.00 19.34
N MET A 17 7.23 -55.74 18.87
CA MET A 17 6.89 -55.62 17.46
C MET A 17 7.35 -54.24 16.97
N ALA A 18 8.39 -54.21 16.12
CA ALA A 18 8.81 -52.99 15.44
C ALA A 18 7.89 -52.73 14.24
N ALA A 19 6.92 -51.83 14.42
CA ALA A 19 6.17 -51.24 13.31
C ALA A 19 6.86 -49.93 12.87
N PRO A 20 7.13 -49.71 11.58
CA PRO A 20 7.67 -48.44 11.11
C PRO A 20 6.55 -47.38 11.15
N VAL A 21 6.70 -46.41 12.05
CA VAL A 21 5.88 -45.19 12.07
C VAL A 21 6.30 -44.35 10.86
N LEU A 22 5.47 -44.35 9.81
CA LEU A 22 5.54 -43.36 8.74
C LEU A 22 5.19 -42.00 9.33
N THR A 23 6.21 -41.22 9.68
CA THR A 23 6.05 -39.78 9.95
C THR A 23 5.69 -39.10 8.63
N ILE A 24 4.39 -38.94 8.38
CA ILE A 24 3.90 -37.95 7.42
C ILE A 24 4.29 -36.60 8.02
N GLY A 25 5.40 -36.04 7.53
CA GLY A 25 5.75 -34.66 7.81
C GLY A 25 4.61 -33.79 7.29
N VAL A 26 3.83 -33.21 8.19
CA VAL A 26 3.02 -32.04 7.86
C VAL A 26 4.02 -30.96 7.52
N VAL A 27 4.31 -30.81 6.23
CA VAL A 27 4.93 -29.59 5.71
C VAL A 27 3.93 -28.50 6.05
N GLY A 28 4.17 -27.77 7.13
CA GLY A 28 3.41 -26.57 7.43
C GLY A 28 3.52 -25.69 6.20
N GLN A 29 2.41 -25.49 5.49
CA GLN A 29 2.34 -24.42 4.51
C GLN A 29 2.69 -23.16 5.30
N ALA A 30 3.82 -22.53 4.97
CA ALA A 30 4.10 -21.20 5.44
C ALA A 30 2.87 -20.37 5.09
N GLN A 31 2.14 -19.93 6.10
CA GLN A 31 0.98 -19.09 5.91
C GLN A 31 1.49 -17.83 5.21
N GLU A 32 1.16 -17.69 3.94
CA GLU A 32 1.55 -16.54 3.14
C GLU A 32 1.09 -15.30 3.93
N GLY A 33 2.03 -14.42 4.27
CA GLY A 33 1.72 -13.24 5.07
C GLY A 33 0.59 -12.45 4.44
N GLU A 34 -0.23 -11.80 5.28
CA GLU A 34 -1.33 -10.97 4.79
C GLU A 34 -0.83 -9.97 3.73
N ARG A 35 -1.46 -9.95 2.55
CA ARG A 35 -1.10 -9.03 1.46
C ARG A 35 -1.96 -7.77 1.55
N VAL A 36 -1.37 -6.64 1.17
CA VAL A 36 -2.13 -5.40 1.03
C VAL A 36 -3.10 -5.49 -0.15
N THR A 37 -4.32 -5.03 0.09
CA THR A 37 -5.40 -4.90 -0.88
C THR A 37 -5.26 -3.55 -1.58
N GLY A 38 -5.30 -3.56 -2.90
CA GLY A 38 -5.24 -2.34 -3.69
C GLY A 38 -6.44 -1.44 -3.45
N ILE A 39 -6.19 -0.13 -3.43
CA ILE A 39 -7.24 0.88 -3.42
C ILE A 39 -7.96 0.82 -4.78
N ALA A 40 -9.28 0.90 -4.75
CA ALA A 40 -10.11 0.90 -5.94
C ALA A 40 -9.82 2.13 -6.80
N ALA A 41 -9.74 1.93 -8.12
CA ALA A 41 -9.59 3.01 -9.08
C ALA A 41 -10.74 4.04 -8.97
N PRO A 42 -10.49 5.33 -9.26
CA PRO A 42 -11.53 6.34 -9.24
C PRO A 42 -12.61 6.05 -10.27
N THR A 43 -13.88 6.24 -9.90
CA THR A 43 -15.00 6.08 -10.85
C THR A 43 -15.05 7.18 -11.91
N MET A 44 -14.40 8.31 -11.67
CA MET A 44 -14.17 9.39 -12.65
C MET A 44 -12.66 9.67 -12.75
N PRO A 45 -11.89 8.88 -13.54
CA PRO A 45 -10.46 9.10 -13.70
C PRO A 45 -10.17 10.48 -14.32
N LEU A 46 -8.95 10.99 -14.13
CA LEU A 46 -8.51 12.17 -14.86
C LEU A 46 -8.59 11.89 -16.38
N PRO A 47 -9.04 12.87 -17.18
CA PRO A 47 -8.91 12.76 -18.63
C PRO A 47 -7.43 12.82 -19.02
N ASN A 48 -7.09 12.38 -20.23
CA ASN A 48 -5.74 12.53 -20.77
C ASN A 48 -5.33 14.01 -20.79
N GLU A 49 -4.03 14.27 -20.64
CA GLU A 49 -3.49 15.63 -20.48
C GLU A 49 -3.94 16.58 -21.59
N ALA A 50 -3.87 16.13 -22.86
CA ALA A 50 -4.32 16.90 -24.03
C ALA A 50 -5.79 17.34 -23.99
N VAL A 51 -6.66 16.57 -23.31
CA VAL A 51 -8.08 16.92 -23.13
C VAL A 51 -8.24 17.97 -22.03
N SER A 52 -7.35 17.97 -21.04
CA SER A 52 -7.40 18.90 -19.92
C SER A 52 -6.63 20.20 -20.17
N GLN A 53 -5.75 20.29 -21.17
CA GLN A 53 -4.75 21.36 -21.32
C GLN A 53 -5.31 22.80 -21.23
N ASP A 54 -6.55 23.02 -21.66
CA ASP A 54 -7.20 24.35 -21.65
C ASP A 54 -8.00 24.64 -20.37
N VAL A 55 -8.04 23.69 -19.42
CA VAL A 55 -8.71 23.86 -18.13
C VAL A 55 -7.85 24.76 -17.23
N THR A 56 -8.37 25.96 -16.94
CA THR A 56 -7.68 26.97 -16.12
C THR A 56 -8.29 27.18 -14.73
N LYS A 57 -9.45 26.57 -14.48
CA LYS A 57 -10.21 26.71 -13.23
C LYS A 57 -10.68 25.33 -12.76
N PHE A 58 -10.25 24.95 -11.57
CA PHE A 58 -10.64 23.72 -10.88
C PHE A 58 -10.22 23.82 -9.41
N SER A 59 -10.66 22.85 -8.59
CA SER A 59 -10.17 22.69 -7.22
C SER A 59 -9.45 21.35 -7.08
N PHE A 60 -8.57 21.25 -6.09
CA PHE A 60 -7.99 20.00 -5.63
C PHE A 60 -7.90 20.05 -4.10
N ILE A 61 -7.84 18.89 -3.46
CA ILE A 61 -7.67 18.78 -2.02
C ILE A 61 -6.25 18.30 -1.76
N ALA A 62 -5.52 18.97 -0.86
CA ALA A 62 -4.19 18.55 -0.43
C ALA A 62 -4.16 18.39 1.08
N TYR A 63 -3.59 17.29 1.56
CA TYR A 63 -3.45 16.97 2.98
C TYR A 63 -2.31 15.95 3.21
N GLY A 64 -2.06 15.56 4.46
CA GLY A 64 -0.99 14.64 4.83
C GLY A 64 -1.16 14.14 6.27
N ASP A 65 -0.28 13.26 6.71
CA ASP A 65 -0.17 12.82 8.10
C ASP A 65 -1.48 12.26 8.68
N THR A 66 -1.98 11.18 8.07
CA THR A 66 -3.31 10.62 8.38
C THR A 66 -3.30 9.51 9.43
N ARG A 67 -2.10 9.14 9.89
CA ARG A 67 -1.86 8.07 10.86
C ARG A 67 -2.75 8.19 12.09
N GLY A 68 -3.28 7.05 12.54
CA GLY A 68 -4.12 6.97 13.72
C GLY A 68 -3.49 6.13 14.83
N ARG A 69 -3.93 6.37 16.08
CA ARG A 69 -3.50 5.57 17.25
C ARG A 69 -3.92 4.10 17.19
N ARG A 70 -4.82 3.75 16.26
CA ARG A 70 -5.42 2.41 16.11
C ARG A 70 -5.16 1.80 14.73
N ASP A 71 -4.11 2.26 14.04
CA ASP A 71 -3.71 1.69 12.76
C ASP A 71 -3.51 0.18 12.88
N GLY A 72 -4.09 -0.55 11.92
CA GLY A 72 -4.08 -2.01 11.87
C GLY A 72 -5.06 -2.72 12.82
N VAL A 73 -5.83 -1.96 13.61
CA VAL A 73 -6.83 -2.49 14.56
C VAL A 73 -8.23 -2.03 14.19
N ALA A 74 -8.39 -0.78 13.77
CA ALA A 74 -9.66 -0.19 13.36
C ALA A 74 -9.45 0.88 12.28
N ILE A 75 -10.54 1.35 11.69
CA ILE A 75 -10.54 2.54 10.82
C ILE A 75 -9.94 3.74 11.59
N GLN A 76 -9.12 4.54 10.91
CA GLN A 76 -8.62 5.82 11.42
C GLN A 76 -9.79 6.80 11.63
N TYR A 77 -10.24 6.95 12.87
CA TYR A 77 -11.44 7.75 13.17
C TYR A 77 -11.27 9.22 12.77
N GLU A 78 -10.16 9.84 13.16
CA GLU A 78 -9.86 11.24 12.82
C GLU A 78 -9.76 11.44 11.31
N HIS A 79 -9.07 10.53 10.60
CA HIS A 79 -9.01 10.55 9.14
C HIS A 79 -10.40 10.36 8.52
N SER A 80 -11.28 9.52 9.10
CA SER A 80 -12.65 9.35 8.58
C SER A 80 -13.46 10.63 8.66
N LEU A 81 -13.28 11.46 9.69
CA LEU A 81 -13.94 12.76 9.81
C LEU A 81 -13.46 13.73 8.73
N ILE A 82 -12.16 13.70 8.41
CA ILE A 82 -11.60 14.47 7.31
C ILE A 82 -12.16 13.99 5.98
N VAL A 83 -12.22 12.67 5.75
CA VAL A 83 -12.82 12.07 4.54
C VAL A 83 -14.29 12.46 4.38
N ASP A 84 -15.07 12.47 5.47
CA ASP A 84 -16.47 12.91 5.43
C ASP A 84 -16.58 14.38 4.97
N SER A 85 -15.71 15.25 5.47
CA SER A 85 -15.64 16.65 5.05
C SER A 85 -15.23 16.78 3.57
N MET A 86 -14.24 16.01 3.12
CA MET A 86 -13.80 15.98 1.72
C MET A 86 -14.92 15.52 0.80
N LEU A 87 -15.68 14.48 1.15
CA LEU A 87 -16.80 13.99 0.37
C LEU A 87 -17.92 15.03 0.27
N ALA A 88 -18.21 15.73 1.38
CA ALA A 88 -19.17 16.83 1.38
C ALA A 88 -18.74 17.95 0.41
N GLU A 89 -17.45 18.30 0.40
CA GLU A 89 -16.92 19.35 -0.48
C GLU A 89 -16.84 18.91 -1.95
N ILE A 90 -16.42 17.67 -2.22
CA ILE A 90 -16.46 17.09 -3.57
C ILE A 90 -17.89 17.17 -4.13
N LYS A 91 -18.89 16.87 -3.29
CA LYS A 91 -20.30 16.95 -3.68
C LYS A 91 -20.77 18.39 -3.87
N SER A 92 -20.38 19.32 -3.01
CA SER A 92 -20.78 20.72 -3.08
C SER A 92 -20.27 21.40 -4.36
N LEU A 93 -19.04 21.07 -4.77
CA LEU A 93 -18.38 21.67 -5.93
C LEU A 93 -18.62 20.93 -7.26
N ARG A 94 -19.24 19.74 -7.24
CA ARG A 94 -19.34 18.85 -8.42
C ARG A 94 -19.91 19.52 -9.67
N ASN A 95 -20.88 20.42 -9.51
CA ASN A 95 -21.59 21.08 -10.61
C ASN A 95 -21.17 22.55 -10.80
N THR A 96 -19.97 22.94 -10.36
CA THR A 96 -19.41 24.28 -10.55
C THR A 96 -18.26 24.25 -11.55
N ASP A 97 -17.85 25.43 -12.03
CA ASP A 97 -16.66 25.57 -12.89
C ASP A 97 -15.35 25.23 -12.17
N TYR A 98 -15.39 24.92 -10.87
CA TYR A 98 -14.22 24.64 -10.05
C TYR A 98 -14.38 23.36 -9.23
N ALA A 99 -15.01 22.34 -9.82
CA ALA A 99 -15.10 21.00 -9.22
C ALA A 99 -13.74 20.48 -8.72
N VAL A 100 -13.76 19.66 -7.66
CA VAL A 100 -12.58 18.95 -7.16
C VAL A 100 -12.16 17.90 -8.19
N ARG A 101 -10.95 18.00 -8.73
CA ARG A 101 -10.46 17.13 -9.83
C ARG A 101 -9.53 16.02 -9.37
N PHE A 102 -8.81 16.24 -8.28
CA PHE A 102 -7.94 15.24 -7.69
C PHE A 102 -7.67 15.57 -6.22
N ILE A 103 -7.15 14.57 -5.50
CA ILE A 103 -6.73 14.67 -4.12
C ILE A 103 -5.25 14.30 -4.06
N LEU A 104 -4.47 15.09 -3.31
CA LEU A 104 -3.06 14.86 -3.04
C LEU A 104 -2.87 14.56 -1.56
N GLN A 105 -2.25 13.42 -1.24
CA GLN A 105 -1.75 13.15 0.09
C GLN A 105 -0.22 13.17 0.11
N SER A 106 0.37 14.00 0.97
CA SER A 106 1.81 14.17 1.13
C SER A 106 2.41 13.22 2.17
N GLY A 107 2.21 11.92 2.00
CA GLY A 107 2.81 10.89 2.85
C GLY A 107 2.12 10.62 4.17
N ASP A 108 2.74 9.70 4.91
CA ASP A 108 2.38 9.22 6.23
C ASP A 108 0.90 8.82 6.30
N ALA A 109 0.55 7.90 5.40
CA ALA A 109 -0.75 7.24 5.32
C ALA A 109 -0.99 6.30 6.50
N VAL A 110 0.04 5.53 6.85
CA VAL A 110 0.02 4.51 7.91
C VAL A 110 1.20 4.69 8.85
N ALA A 111 1.10 4.18 10.08
CA ALA A 111 2.15 4.33 11.09
C ALA A 111 3.40 3.48 10.78
N HIS A 112 3.20 2.32 10.15
CA HIS A 112 4.22 1.33 9.80
C HIS A 112 3.88 0.66 8.46
N GLY A 113 4.45 1.16 7.36
CA GLY A 113 4.18 0.66 6.01
C GLY A 113 4.40 -0.84 5.79
N GLN A 114 5.26 -1.47 6.58
CA GLN A 114 5.51 -2.91 6.53
C GLN A 114 4.35 -3.76 7.07
N ASN A 115 3.43 -3.16 7.84
CA ASN A 115 2.31 -3.85 8.46
C ASN A 115 1.08 -3.83 7.52
N PRO A 116 0.75 -4.94 6.85
CA PRO A 116 -0.35 -4.97 5.87
C PRO A 116 -1.71 -4.64 6.48
N LYS A 117 -1.91 -4.87 7.78
CA LYS A 117 -3.16 -4.55 8.47
C LYS A 117 -3.44 -3.06 8.52
N GLU A 118 -2.41 -2.23 8.63
CA GLU A 118 -2.60 -0.76 8.69
C GLU A 118 -3.16 -0.24 7.37
N TRP A 119 -2.68 -0.79 6.25
CA TRP A 119 -3.29 -0.54 4.94
C TRP A 119 -4.71 -1.09 4.86
N ASN A 120 -4.89 -2.39 5.07
CA ASN A 120 -6.14 -3.12 4.79
C ASN A 120 -7.30 -2.71 5.71
N THR A 121 -7.01 -2.49 6.99
CA THR A 121 -8.03 -2.23 8.03
C THR A 121 -8.29 -0.74 8.18
N SER A 122 -7.23 0.08 8.11
CA SER A 122 -7.30 1.46 8.59
C SER A 122 -7.36 2.49 7.48
N PHE A 123 -6.59 2.29 6.40
CA PHE A 123 -6.41 3.30 5.34
C PHE A 123 -7.22 3.01 4.07
N VAL A 124 -7.06 1.83 3.47
CA VAL A 124 -7.69 1.46 2.19
C VAL A 124 -9.22 1.65 2.19
N PRO A 125 -9.97 1.24 3.25
CA PRO A 125 -11.41 1.46 3.28
C PRO A 125 -11.81 2.93 3.22
N LEU A 126 -11.01 3.84 3.79
CA LEU A 126 -11.27 5.27 3.76
C LEU A 126 -11.01 5.87 2.39
N ILE A 127 -9.88 5.54 1.76
CA ILE A 127 -9.56 6.07 0.43
C ILE A 127 -10.50 5.50 -0.64
N ASN A 128 -10.95 4.25 -0.50
CA ASN A 128 -11.98 3.68 -1.35
C ASN A 128 -13.25 4.53 -1.36
N ARG A 129 -13.61 5.21 -0.26
CA ARG A 129 -14.75 6.14 -0.28
C ARG A 129 -14.47 7.34 -1.19
N LEU A 130 -13.28 7.93 -1.10
CA LEU A 130 -12.91 9.07 -1.96
C LEU A 130 -12.91 8.68 -3.45
N THR A 131 -12.35 7.50 -3.80
CA THR A 131 -12.25 7.06 -5.19
C THR A 131 -13.55 6.48 -5.74
N THR A 132 -14.43 5.89 -4.91
CA THR A 132 -15.68 5.27 -5.39
C THR A 132 -16.93 6.11 -5.14
N GLU A 133 -17.13 6.64 -3.94
CA GLU A 133 -18.27 7.50 -3.57
C GLU A 133 -18.05 8.94 -4.06
N GLY A 134 -16.87 9.50 -3.77
CA GLY A 134 -16.46 10.80 -4.29
C GLY A 134 -16.21 10.76 -5.80
N GLY A 135 -15.67 9.63 -6.27
CA GLY A 135 -15.30 9.38 -7.65
C GLY A 135 -14.00 10.04 -8.09
N VAL A 136 -13.26 10.63 -7.15
CA VAL A 136 -12.15 11.56 -7.46
C VAL A 136 -10.81 10.81 -7.45
N PRO A 137 -9.93 11.06 -8.44
CA PRO A 137 -8.55 10.59 -8.46
C PRO A 137 -7.79 10.95 -7.17
N TYR A 138 -7.02 10.01 -6.66
CA TYR A 138 -6.29 10.14 -5.40
C TYR A 138 -4.82 9.79 -5.62
N PHE A 139 -3.93 10.71 -5.26
CA PHE A 139 -2.50 10.59 -5.48
C PHE A 139 -1.77 10.68 -4.13
N LEU A 140 -1.16 9.58 -3.72
CA LEU A 140 -0.34 9.51 -2.52
C LEU A 140 1.13 9.66 -2.91
N ALA A 141 1.85 10.61 -2.34
CA ALA A 141 3.31 10.55 -2.24
C ALA A 141 3.67 9.74 -0.98
N PRO A 142 4.73 8.92 -0.96
CA PRO A 142 5.10 8.18 0.24
C PRO A 142 5.71 9.10 1.30
N GLY A 143 5.44 8.82 2.58
CA GLY A 143 6.16 9.39 3.72
C GLY A 143 7.15 8.39 4.34
N ASN A 144 7.94 8.86 5.30
CA ASN A 144 8.94 8.03 5.97
C ASN A 144 8.31 6.88 6.78
N HIS A 145 7.04 7.01 7.21
CA HIS A 145 6.32 5.91 7.85
C HIS A 145 5.74 4.91 6.85
N ASP A 146 5.48 5.33 5.61
CA ASP A 146 4.92 4.47 4.57
C ASP A 146 5.97 3.56 3.93
N VAL A 147 7.20 4.07 3.74
CA VAL A 147 8.27 3.35 3.02
C VAL A 147 9.57 3.16 3.78
N SER A 148 9.85 3.94 4.82
CA SER A 148 11.05 3.98 5.71
C SER A 148 11.75 5.35 5.69
N PRO A 149 12.34 5.81 6.82
CA PRO A 149 13.23 6.98 6.88
C PRO A 149 14.64 6.74 6.27
N ALA A 150 14.88 5.59 5.66
CA ALA A 150 16.17 5.26 5.08
C ALA A 150 16.51 6.18 3.89
N THR A 151 17.70 6.79 3.93
CA THR A 151 18.20 7.76 2.94
C THR A 151 18.81 7.12 1.70
N THR A 152 18.86 5.80 1.64
CA THR A 152 19.35 5.03 0.49
C THR A 152 18.27 4.09 0.01
N VAL A 153 18.22 3.90 -1.30
CA VAL A 153 17.07 3.26 -1.96
C VAL A 153 17.07 1.75 -1.81
N ASP A 154 18.25 1.16 -1.85
CA ASP A 154 18.43 -0.30 -1.73
C ASP A 154 18.52 -0.74 -0.26
N ALA A 155 18.15 0.15 0.67
CA ALA A 155 18.12 -0.15 2.09
C ALA A 155 17.13 -1.30 2.34
N PRO A 156 17.55 -2.43 2.93
CA PRO A 156 16.69 -3.61 3.09
C PRO A 156 15.37 -3.33 3.81
N GLU A 157 15.37 -2.39 4.75
CA GLU A 157 14.19 -1.93 5.48
C GLU A 157 13.11 -1.30 4.60
N ARG A 158 13.46 -0.85 3.38
CA ARG A 158 12.51 -0.29 2.41
C ARG A 158 11.74 -1.36 1.63
N HIS A 159 12.27 -2.57 1.52
CA HIS A 159 11.74 -3.56 0.57
C HIS A 159 10.29 -3.97 0.87
N ALA A 160 10.01 -4.40 2.11
CA ALA A 160 8.67 -4.80 2.53
C ALA A 160 7.65 -3.64 2.51
N PRO A 161 7.92 -2.48 3.13
CA PRO A 161 6.97 -1.37 3.12
C PRO A 161 6.76 -0.78 1.71
N LEU A 162 7.79 -0.72 0.86
CA LEU A 162 7.64 -0.26 -0.53
C LEU A 162 6.78 -1.20 -1.36
N LYS A 163 6.93 -2.52 -1.18
CA LYS A 163 6.04 -3.50 -1.81
C LYS A 163 4.58 -3.28 -1.39
N ASN A 164 4.34 -3.10 -0.10
CA ASN A 164 3.00 -2.85 0.44
C ASN A 164 2.40 -1.55 -0.09
N TYR A 165 3.21 -0.48 -0.14
CA TYR A 165 2.84 0.79 -0.74
C TYR A 165 2.40 0.61 -2.19
N PHE A 166 3.20 -0.07 -3.03
CA PHE A 166 2.82 -0.33 -4.43
C PHE A 166 1.59 -1.22 -4.56
N ASP A 167 1.45 -2.23 -3.72
CA ASP A 167 0.25 -3.07 -3.68
C ASP A 167 -1.00 -2.21 -3.41
N ALA A 168 -0.91 -1.23 -2.49
CA ALA A 168 -2.00 -0.29 -2.18
C ALA A 168 -2.33 0.66 -3.34
N VAL A 169 -1.33 1.30 -3.94
CA VAL A 169 -1.54 2.43 -4.88
C VAL A 169 -1.47 2.04 -6.36
N SER A 170 -1.32 0.76 -6.69
CA SER A 170 -1.11 0.28 -8.07
C SER A 170 -2.16 0.74 -9.09
N ALA A 171 -3.41 0.98 -8.66
CA ALA A 171 -4.49 1.48 -9.51
C ALA A 171 -4.61 3.01 -9.56
N LEU A 172 -3.78 3.73 -8.80
CA LEU A 172 -3.89 5.17 -8.56
C LEU A 172 -2.77 5.98 -9.22
N ILE A 173 -1.56 5.43 -9.25
CA ILE A 173 -0.37 6.12 -9.78
C ILE A 173 -0.04 5.64 -11.20
N PRO A 174 0.73 6.41 -11.99
CA PRO A 174 1.13 5.98 -13.32
C PRO A 174 1.84 4.61 -13.32
N PRO A 175 1.75 3.84 -14.43
CA PRO A 175 2.45 2.57 -14.57
C PRO A 175 3.96 2.71 -14.37
N ASP A 176 4.59 1.65 -13.86
CA ASP A 176 6.03 1.63 -13.63
C ASP A 176 6.81 1.88 -14.93
N GLY A 177 7.82 2.75 -14.86
CA GLY A 177 8.65 3.10 -16.02
C GLY A 177 7.95 3.90 -17.12
N SER A 178 6.70 4.33 -16.90
CA SER A 178 6.04 5.30 -17.78
C SER A 178 6.80 6.65 -17.78
N PRO A 179 6.60 7.52 -18.78
CA PRO A 179 7.15 8.89 -18.78
C PRO A 179 6.90 9.63 -17.46
N HIS A 180 5.75 9.35 -16.83
CA HIS A 180 5.33 9.98 -15.59
C HIS A 180 5.79 9.27 -14.32
N ARG A 181 6.59 8.19 -14.38
CA ARG A 181 7.04 7.49 -13.17
C ARG A 181 8.42 6.88 -13.32
N LEU A 182 9.26 7.15 -12.31
CA LEU A 182 10.58 6.54 -12.24
C LEU A 182 10.44 5.02 -11.99
N SER A 183 11.09 4.20 -12.82
CA SER A 183 10.95 2.74 -12.76
C SER A 183 11.50 2.16 -11.47
N GLY A 184 10.68 1.39 -10.77
CA GLY A 184 10.95 0.83 -9.45
C GLY A 184 10.69 1.80 -8.28
N TYR A 185 10.22 3.03 -8.56
CA TYR A 185 10.09 4.08 -7.55
C TYR A 185 8.65 4.55 -7.36
N PRO A 186 8.34 5.07 -6.15
CA PRO A 186 7.07 5.74 -5.87
C PRO A 186 7.09 7.23 -6.26
N THR A 187 8.18 7.72 -6.87
CA THR A 187 8.23 9.06 -7.46
C THR A 187 7.53 9.07 -8.82
N TYR A 188 6.52 9.91 -8.97
CA TYR A 188 5.78 10.09 -10.22
C TYR A 188 5.33 11.55 -10.42
N SER A 189 4.80 11.82 -11.60
CA SER A 189 4.18 13.09 -11.97
C SER A 189 2.83 12.86 -12.67
N PHE A 190 2.08 13.93 -12.87
CA PHE A 190 0.96 14.00 -13.80
C PHE A 190 0.62 15.47 -14.07
N ALA A 191 -0.06 15.75 -15.19
CA ALA A 191 -0.64 17.06 -15.43
C ALA A 191 -2.18 17.02 -15.43
N TYR A 192 -2.78 18.14 -15.06
CA TYR A 192 -4.19 18.43 -15.27
C TYR A 192 -4.40 19.93 -15.44
N GLY A 193 -4.98 20.34 -16.56
CA GLY A 193 -5.19 21.77 -16.81
C GLY A 193 -3.88 22.53 -16.88
N ASN A 194 -3.87 23.69 -16.25
CA ASN A 194 -2.70 24.53 -16.07
C ASN A 194 -1.78 24.10 -14.91
N THR A 195 -1.91 22.88 -14.39
CA THR A 195 -1.14 22.40 -13.23
C THR A 195 -0.38 21.13 -13.56
N PHE A 196 0.91 21.13 -13.22
CA PHE A 196 1.78 19.95 -13.23
C PHE A 196 2.12 19.58 -11.78
N VAL A 197 1.95 18.31 -11.43
CA VAL A 197 2.21 17.80 -10.07
C VAL A 197 3.37 16.83 -10.12
N LEU A 198 4.31 17.00 -9.20
CA LEU A 198 5.38 16.06 -8.91
C LEU A 198 5.15 15.50 -7.50
N ALA A 199 5.05 14.18 -7.37
CA ALA A 199 4.95 13.46 -6.11
C ALA A 199 6.30 12.80 -5.82
N PRO A 200 7.20 13.46 -5.07
CA PRO A 200 8.50 12.89 -4.74
C PRO A 200 8.40 11.89 -3.60
N ASP A 201 9.34 10.94 -3.57
CA ASP A 201 9.74 10.24 -2.35
C ASP A 201 10.74 11.12 -1.58
N PRO A 202 10.35 11.75 -0.45
CA PRO A 202 11.17 12.76 0.21
C PRO A 202 12.46 12.19 0.82
N GLU A 203 12.48 10.90 1.15
CA GLU A 203 13.64 10.23 1.75
C GLU A 203 14.70 9.85 0.70
N ARG A 204 14.36 10.01 -0.59
CA ARG A 204 15.32 10.05 -1.67
C ARG A 204 15.41 11.47 -2.22
N MET A 205 16.52 12.15 -1.95
CA MET A 205 16.84 13.39 -2.63
C MET A 205 16.88 13.12 -4.16
N LEU A 206 15.91 13.68 -4.89
CA LEU A 206 15.87 13.56 -6.36
C LEU A 206 17.22 14.05 -6.90
N GLN A 207 17.90 13.21 -7.67
CA GLN A 207 19.08 13.66 -8.36
C GLN A 207 18.66 14.63 -9.47
N PRO A 208 19.47 15.63 -9.83
CA PRO A 208 19.10 16.62 -10.85
C PRO A 208 18.65 16.01 -12.19
N HIS A 209 19.19 14.85 -12.56
CA HIS A 209 18.80 14.12 -13.77
C HIS A 209 17.43 13.44 -13.66
N ASP A 210 17.02 13.01 -12.46
CA ASP A 210 15.70 12.44 -12.20
C ASP A 210 14.62 13.52 -12.34
N PHE A 211 14.91 14.75 -11.87
CA PHE A 211 14.02 15.90 -12.04
C PHE A 211 13.89 16.30 -13.50
N ALA A 212 15.01 16.38 -14.23
CA ALA A 212 15.00 16.69 -15.66
C ALA A 212 14.18 15.65 -16.45
N ARG A 213 14.26 14.36 -16.10
CA ARG A 213 13.47 13.33 -16.78
C ARG A 213 11.96 13.52 -16.59
N LEU A 214 11.51 13.86 -15.39
CA LEU A 214 10.09 14.08 -15.12
C LEU A 214 9.58 15.44 -15.63
N ALA A 215 10.45 16.45 -15.71
CA ALA A 215 10.09 17.80 -16.12
C ALA A 215 10.25 18.08 -17.63
N MET A 216 11.20 17.44 -18.32
CA MET A 216 11.45 17.70 -19.75
C MET A 216 10.35 17.13 -20.65
N ASP A 217 9.71 16.03 -20.26
CA ASP A 217 8.56 15.46 -20.99
C ASP A 217 7.34 16.40 -21.02
N VAL A 218 7.31 17.43 -20.15
CA VAL A 218 6.27 18.46 -20.05
C VAL A 218 6.57 19.66 -20.95
N VAL A 219 7.84 19.98 -21.18
CA VAL A 219 8.26 21.18 -21.94
C VAL A 219 8.25 20.92 -23.46
N GLU A 220 8.28 19.66 -23.89
CA GLU A 220 8.27 19.29 -25.31
C GLU A 220 6.87 19.01 -25.88
N ARG A 221 5.78 19.33 -25.15
CA ARG A 221 4.38 19.17 -25.59
C ARG A 221 3.62 20.49 -25.54
#